data_AF-A0A563VRT5-F1
#
_entry.id   AF-A0A563VRT5-F1
#
_cell.length_a   1.000
_cell.length_b   1.000
_cell.length_c   1.000
_cell.angle_alpha   90.00
_cell.angle_beta   90.00
_cell.angle_gamma   90.00
#
_symmetry.space_group_name_H-M   'P 1'
#
loop_
_entity.id
_entity.type
_entity.pdbx_description
1 polymer ?
#
loop_
_entity_poly.entity_id
_entity_poly.type
_entity_poly.pdbx_seq_one_letter_code
_entity_poly.pdbx_strand_id
1 'polypeptide(L)'
;MPQKESELAHEQRAERISATIALLQAQKSEIEASGIVAPPGCSVARYQAKGQKHHYWYYQLRANHAIFPKTNKENEYSRFQPERKGGKSSTHRWSFSSD
;
A
#
# COMPACT_ATOMS: atom_id res chain seq x y z
N MET A 1 42.83 -16.96 10.22
CA MET A 1 41.75 -16.70 11.20
C MET A 1 40.48 -16.00 10.64
N PRO A 2 40.13 -15.98 9.32
CA PRO A 2 38.96 -15.19 8.86
C PRO A 2 37.60 -15.89 8.95
N GLN A 3 37.54 -17.23 9.13
CA GLN A 3 36.28 -17.99 9.03
C GLN A 3 35.32 -17.75 10.22
N LYS A 4 35.85 -17.61 11.44
CA LYS A 4 35.01 -17.36 12.64
C LYS A 4 34.31 -16.00 12.60
N GLU A 5 34.98 -14.97 12.07
CA GLU A 5 34.38 -13.63 11.95
C GLU A 5 33.24 -13.62 10.93
N SER A 6 33.35 -14.38 9.84
CA SER A 6 32.25 -14.52 8.87
C SER A 6 31.04 -15.29 9.44
N GLU A 7 31.26 -16.35 10.22
CA GLU A 7 30.18 -17.12 10.85
C GLU A 7 29.39 -16.26 11.84
N LEU A 8 30.08 -15.52 12.71
CA LEU A 8 29.46 -14.57 13.64
C LEU A 8 28.64 -13.49 12.91
N ALA A 9 29.13 -12.98 11.78
CA ALA A 9 28.39 -12.00 10.98
C ALA A 9 27.10 -12.59 10.37
N HIS A 10 27.12 -13.88 9.99
CA HIS A 10 25.94 -14.59 9.49
C HIS A 10 24.91 -14.82 10.61
N GLU A 11 25.34 -15.22 11.80
CA GLU A 11 24.48 -15.40 12.97
C GLU A 11 23.77 -14.09 13.36
N GLN A 12 24.52 -12.99 13.49
CA GLN A 12 23.95 -11.67 13.79
C GLN A 12 22.97 -11.17 12.71
N ARG A 13 23.18 -11.54 11.45
CA ARG A 13 22.23 -11.24 10.38
C ARG A 13 20.97 -12.10 10.49
N ALA A 14 21.12 -13.38 10.79
CA ALA A 14 20.00 -14.30 11.00
C ALA A 14 19.11 -13.85 12.17
N GLU A 15 19.72 -13.44 13.28
CA GLU A 15 19.01 -12.89 14.43
C GLU A 15 18.18 -11.66 14.06
N ARG A 16 18.79 -10.67 13.39
CA ARG A 16 18.08 -9.46 12.94
C ARG A 16 16.93 -9.76 11.99
N ILE A 17 17.11 -10.71 11.06
CA ILE A 17 16.04 -11.14 10.15
C ILE A 17 14.91 -11.80 10.95
N SER A 18 15.24 -12.71 11.88
CA SER A 18 14.24 -13.41 12.69
C SER A 18 13.42 -12.46 13.57
N ALA A 19 14.08 -11.48 14.21
CA ALA A 19 13.41 -10.45 15.01
C ALA A 19 12.49 -9.58 14.15
N THR A 20 12.93 -9.22 12.94
CA THR A 20 12.11 -8.44 11.99
C THR A 20 10.89 -9.24 11.54
N ILE A 21 11.04 -10.53 11.25
CA ILE A 21 9.92 -11.41 10.88
C ILE A 21 8.91 -11.50 12.02
N ALA A 22 9.37 -11.71 13.26
CA ALA A 22 8.49 -11.79 14.43
C ALA A 22 7.71 -10.49 14.64
N LEU A 23 8.36 -9.33 14.50
CA LEU A 23 7.70 -8.03 14.57
C LEU A 23 6.63 -7.88 13.49
N LEU A 24 6.94 -8.19 12.23
CA LEU A 24 5.99 -8.08 11.12
C LEU A 24 4.80 -9.04 11.29
N GLN A 25 5.03 -10.24 11.84
CA GLN A 25 3.97 -11.19 12.14
C GLN A 25 3.03 -10.68 13.23
N ALA A 26 3.57 -10.07 14.29
CA ALA A 26 2.78 -9.45 15.35
C ALA A 26 1.90 -8.32 14.79
N GLN A 27 2.49 -7.39 14.02
CA GLN A 27 1.75 -6.30 13.37
C GLN A 27 0.67 -6.81 12.42
N LYS A 28 0.97 -7.86 11.65
CA LYS A 28 -0.03 -8.50 10.79
C LYS A 28 -1.21 -9.05 11.60
N SER A 29 -0.94 -9.76 12.69
CA SER A 29 -2.00 -10.34 13.52
C SER A 29 -2.89 -9.28 14.18
N GLU A 30 -2.32 -8.14 14.56
CA GLU A 30 -3.06 -7.00 15.09
C GLU A 30 -4.00 -6.39 14.05
N ILE A 31 -3.52 -6.22 12.82
CA ILE A 31 -4.35 -5.73 11.70
C ILE A 31 -5.47 -6.74 11.39
N GLU A 32 -5.17 -8.04 11.38
CA GLU A 32 -6.19 -9.08 11.15
C GLU A 32 -7.24 -9.11 12.28
N ALA A 33 -6.84 -8.87 13.52
CA ALA A 33 -7.74 -8.80 14.67
C ALA A 33 -8.63 -7.54 14.66
N SER A 34 -8.19 -6.45 14.00
CA SER A 34 -8.97 -5.19 13.88
C SER A 34 -10.25 -5.32 13.05
N GLY A 35 -10.46 -6.47 12.39
CA GLY A 35 -11.66 -6.76 11.62
C GLY A 35 -11.59 -6.31 10.17
N ILE A 36 -12.74 -6.09 9.54
CA ILE A 36 -12.82 -5.79 8.10
C ILE A 36 -12.45 -4.32 7.86
N VAL A 37 -11.19 -4.07 7.52
CA VAL A 37 -10.67 -2.73 7.16
C VAL A 37 -11.07 -2.33 5.73
N ALA A 38 -11.29 -3.29 4.84
CA ALA A 38 -11.70 -3.04 3.46
C ALA A 38 -12.65 -4.16 2.97
N PRO A 39 -13.60 -3.85 2.06
CA PRO A 39 -14.45 -4.86 1.47
C PRO A 39 -13.64 -5.99 0.81
N PRO A 40 -14.11 -7.24 0.84
CA PRO A 40 -13.45 -8.35 0.16
C PRO A 40 -13.17 -8.03 -1.31
N GLY A 41 -11.97 -8.37 -1.77
CA GLY A 41 -11.55 -8.10 -3.14
C GLY A 41 -11.14 -6.65 -3.42
N CYS A 42 -11.00 -5.80 -2.39
CA CYS A 42 -10.39 -4.48 -2.47
C CYS A 42 -8.98 -4.49 -1.86
N SER A 43 -8.01 -3.89 -2.55
CA SER A 43 -6.65 -3.68 -2.04
C SER A 43 -6.05 -2.38 -2.58
N VAL A 44 -5.12 -1.79 -1.85
CA VAL A 44 -4.33 -0.64 -2.32
C VAL A 44 -2.88 -1.08 -2.46
N ALA A 45 -2.36 -1.08 -3.69
CA ALA A 45 -0.96 -1.31 -3.95
C ALA A 45 -0.21 0.03 -3.91
N ARG A 46 0.78 0.15 -3.02
CA ARG A 46 1.71 1.29 -3.01
C ARG A 46 2.98 0.90 -3.76
N TYR A 47 3.40 1.72 -4.70
CA TYR A 47 4.66 1.53 -5.41
C TYR A 47 5.43 2.83 -5.51
N GLN A 48 6.76 2.71 -5.47
CA GLN A 48 7.67 3.83 -5.67
C GLN A 48 8.07 3.90 -7.13
N ALA A 49 7.85 5.04 -7.77
CA ALA A 49 8.42 5.34 -9.09
C ALA A 49 9.62 6.26 -8.92
N LYS A 50 10.73 5.91 -9.58
CA LYS A 50 11.90 6.78 -9.64
C LYS A 50 11.74 7.73 -10.82
N GLY A 51 11.56 9.02 -10.55
CA GLY A 51 11.71 10.07 -11.56
C GLY A 51 13.18 10.49 -11.68
N GLN A 52 13.49 11.30 -12.69
CA GLN A 52 14.87 11.80 -12.91
C GLN A 52 15.42 12.62 -11.75
N LYS A 53 14.57 13.34 -11.01
CA LYS A 53 14.99 14.19 -9.87
C LYS A 53 14.40 13.80 -8.53
N HIS A 54 13.26 13.10 -8.52
CA HIS A 54 12.52 12.80 -7.29
C HIS A 54 11.93 11.39 -7.33
N HIS A 55 11.73 10.83 -6.14
CA HIS A 55 10.99 9.61 -5.92
C HIS A 55 9.52 9.96 -5.69
N TYR A 56 8.64 9.32 -6.45
CA TYR A 56 7.20 9.50 -6.30
C TYR A 56 6.60 8.22 -5.72
N TRP A 57 5.70 8.38 -4.76
CA TRP A 57 4.87 7.29 -4.26
C TRP A 57 3.52 7.34 -4.95
N TYR A 58 3.15 6.23 -5.58
CA TYR A 58 1.85 6.06 -6.21
C TYR A 58 1.05 5.01 -5.45
N TYR A 59 -0.26 5.24 -5.40
CA TYR A 59 -1.22 4.33 -4.81
C TYR A 59 -2.19 3.89 -5.90
N GLN A 60 -2.30 2.58 -6.11
CA GLN A 60 -3.25 1.99 -7.03
C GLN A 60 -4.30 1.21 -6.24
N LEU A 61 -5.53 1.72 -6.23
CA LEU A 61 -6.67 0.96 -5.74
C LEU A 61 -7.03 -0.13 -6.75
N ARG A 62 -7.15 -1.36 -6.27
CA ARG A 62 -7.57 -2.54 -7.02
C ARG A 62 -8.84 -3.08 -6.39
N ALA A 63 -9.90 -3.20 -7.17
CA ALA A 63 -11.17 -3.75 -6.73
C ALA A 63 -11.69 -4.74 -7.77
N ASN A 64 -12.09 -5.94 -7.33
CA ASN A 64 -12.69 -6.94 -8.20
C ASN A 64 -14.08 -6.53 -8.69
N HIS A 65 -14.79 -5.77 -7.85
CA HIS A 65 -16.11 -5.24 -8.13
C HIS A 65 -16.06 -3.73 -8.33
N ALA A 66 -17.08 -3.23 -9.00
CA ALA A 66 -17.25 -1.81 -9.16
C ALA A 66 -17.67 -1.20 -7.81
N ILE A 67 -16.87 -0.27 -7.29
CA ILE A 67 -17.04 0.30 -5.94
C ILE A 67 -17.33 1.80 -5.93
N PHE A 68 -17.11 2.49 -7.06
CA PHE A 68 -17.36 3.93 -7.15
C PHE A 68 -18.75 4.19 -7.72
N PRO A 69 -19.62 4.94 -7.04
CA PRO A 69 -20.93 5.31 -7.58
C PRO A 69 -20.78 6.25 -8.78
N LYS A 70 -21.50 5.99 -9.88
CA LYS A 70 -21.53 6.91 -11.03
C LYS A 70 -22.45 8.10 -10.73
N THR A 71 -21.99 9.31 -11.03
CA THR A 71 -22.72 10.56 -10.76
C THR A 71 -24.06 10.68 -11.51
N ASN A 72 -24.22 9.99 -12.65
CA ASN A 72 -25.37 10.18 -13.54
C ASN A 72 -26.43 9.07 -13.47
N LYS A 73 -26.22 7.98 -12.72
CA LYS A 73 -27.17 6.86 -12.65
C LYS A 73 -27.13 6.22 -11.26
N GLU A 74 -28.25 6.28 -10.55
CA GLU A 74 -28.45 5.47 -9.34
C GLU A 74 -28.26 3.99 -9.68
N ASN A 75 -27.56 3.24 -8.82
CA ASN A 75 -27.23 1.81 -8.97
C ASN A 75 -26.21 1.39 -10.05
N GLU A 76 -25.56 2.30 -10.78
CA GLU A 76 -24.38 1.91 -11.57
C GLU A 76 -23.08 2.24 -10.85
N TYR A 77 -22.30 1.21 -10.52
CA TYR A 77 -20.97 1.35 -9.97
C TYR A 77 -19.91 1.23 -11.07
N SER A 78 -18.78 1.92 -10.91
CA SER A 78 -17.58 1.80 -11.74
C SER A 78 -16.41 1.22 -10.95
N ARG A 79 -15.53 0.45 -11.62
CA ARG A 79 -14.26 -0.01 -11.04
C ARG A 79 -13.23 1.12 -10.91
N PHE A 80 -13.38 2.15 -11.71
CA PHE A 80 -12.52 3.33 -11.73
C PHE A 80 -13.33 4.56 -11.30
N GLN A 81 -12.73 5.44 -10.49
CA GLN A 81 -13.35 6.72 -10.16
C GLN A 81 -13.45 7.54 -11.46
N PRO A 82 -14.66 7.85 -11.97
CA PRO A 82 -14.80 8.72 -13.13
C PRO A 82 -14.34 10.11 -12.73
N GLU A 83 -13.43 10.68 -13.52
CA GLU A 83 -12.99 12.06 -13.36
C GLU A 83 -14.23 12.96 -13.48
N ARG A 84 -14.60 13.65 -12.39
CA ARG A 84 -15.79 14.51 -12.38
C ARG A 84 -15.55 15.64 -13.39
N LYS A 85 -16.23 15.59 -14.55
CA LYS A 85 -16.35 16.74 -15.47
C LYS A 85 -17.20 17.82 -14.79
N GLY A 86 -16.57 18.66 -13.98
CA GLY A 86 -17.29 19.70 -13.25
C GLY A 86 -16.49 20.27 -12.08
N GLY A 87 -15.40 20.96 -12.39
CA GLY A 87 -14.59 21.67 -11.42
C GLY A 87 -13.37 22.24 -12.13
N LYS A 88 -13.25 23.57 -12.17
CA LYS A 88 -12.11 24.29 -12.72
C LYS A 88 -10.80 23.61 -12.31
N SER A 89 -9.93 23.34 -13.29
CA SER A 89 -8.48 23.11 -13.15
C SER A 89 -8.02 22.77 -11.73
N SER A 90 -8.27 21.53 -11.31
CA SER A 90 -7.60 20.98 -10.13
C SER A 90 -7.45 19.50 -10.38
N THR A 91 -6.29 19.15 -10.91
CA THR A 91 -5.68 17.83 -10.79
C THR A 91 -5.91 17.34 -9.37
N HIS A 92 -6.94 16.49 -9.14
CA HIS A 92 -7.11 15.84 -7.85
C HIS A 92 -6.12 14.67 -7.79
N ARG A 93 -4.85 15.06 -7.73
CA ARG A 93 -3.76 14.31 -7.11
C ARG A 93 -4.17 14.17 -5.65
N TRP A 94 -4.68 13.00 -5.29
CA TRP A 94 -4.88 12.64 -3.89
C TRP A 94 -3.50 12.57 -3.23
N SER A 95 -3.06 13.73 -2.75
CA SER A 95 -1.90 13.88 -1.89
C SER A 95 -2.43 13.65 -0.49
N PHE A 96 -2.38 12.41 -0.01
CA PHE A 96 -2.40 12.23 1.45
C PHE A 96 -1.02 12.64 1.95
N SER A 97 -0.95 13.86 2.47
CA SER A 97 0.15 14.28 3.34
C SER A 97 -0.07 13.56 4.66
N SER A 98 0.80 12.60 4.96
CA SER A 98 0.93 12.09 6.33
C SER A 98 1.99 12.95 7.00
N ASP A 99 1.55 13.87 7.86
CA ASP A 99 2.33 14.32 9.02
C ASP A 99 1.94 13.42 10.22
#